data_AF-A0A8C4ZSS9-F1
#
_entry.id   AF-A0A8C4ZSS9-F1
#
_cell.length_a   1.000
_cell.length_b   1.000
_cell.length_c   1.000
_cell.angle_alpha   90.00
_cell.angle_beta   90.00
_cell.angle_gamma   90.00
#
_symmetry.space_group_name_H-M   'P 1'
#
loop_
_entity.id
_entity.type
_entity.pdbx_description
1 polymer ?
#
loop_
_entity_poly.entity_id
_entity_poly.type
_entity_poly.pdbx_seq_one_letter_code
_entity_poly.pdbx_strand_id
1 'polypeptide(L)'
;MDGKTKSSPERILLEPYKYLLQLPGKQVRTKLSQAFNHWLNVPDDKLQVIIEVTEMLHNASLLIDDIEDSSTLRRGFPVAHSIYGVPSVINSANYVYFLGLEKVLTLEHPEAVRVFTRQLLELHRGQGLDIHWRDTYTCPSEQEYRAMVLQKTGGLFGLAVGLMQLFSSWGRDLKPLLDTLGLFFQIRDDYANLRSREYSDNKSFCEDLTEGKFSFPTIHAIWSCPESTQVQNILRQRTDNADIKRYCVDYLEKVGSFAYTRQTLRTLEEDTYRLIRELGGNPELESLVKHLGRMHQEVEPVGGEAAAAAAGDGEAEAGEGETQ
;
A
#
# COMPACT_ATOMS: atom_id res chain seq x y z
N MET A 1 42.41 18.72 -21.87
CA MET A 1 41.52 19.71 -21.24
C MET A 1 40.11 19.33 -21.61
N ASP A 2 39.39 18.89 -20.59
CA ASP A 2 38.27 17.96 -20.68
C ASP A 2 36.99 18.59 -21.23
N GLY A 3 36.42 17.94 -22.25
CA GLY A 3 35.08 18.20 -22.73
C GLY A 3 34.06 17.77 -21.68
N LYS A 4 33.65 18.71 -20.82
CA LYS A 4 32.44 18.57 -20.00
C LYS A 4 31.24 18.41 -20.95
N THR A 5 30.76 17.18 -21.09
CA THR A 5 29.47 16.86 -21.67
C THR A 5 28.40 17.68 -20.93
N LYS A 6 27.89 18.75 -21.55
CA LYS A 6 26.74 19.48 -21.02
C LYS A 6 25.59 18.48 -20.92
N SER A 7 25.18 18.12 -19.71
CA SER A 7 23.95 17.36 -19.52
C SER A 7 22.81 18.17 -20.12
N SER A 8 21.95 17.55 -20.95
CA SER A 8 20.76 18.23 -21.45
C SER A 8 19.93 18.74 -20.25
N PRO A 9 19.26 19.91 -20.36
CA PRO A 9 18.37 20.40 -19.31
C PRO A 9 17.39 19.32 -18.82
N GLU A 10 16.83 18.52 -19.74
CA GLU A 10 16.01 17.35 -19.45
C GLU A 10 16.65 16.34 -18.49
N ARG A 11 17.96 16.08 -18.65
CA ARG A 11 18.66 15.16 -17.76
C ARG A 11 18.70 15.70 -16.33
N ILE A 12 18.88 17.00 -16.15
CA ILE A 12 18.92 17.64 -14.82
C ILE A 12 17.54 17.58 -14.17
N LEU A 13 16.49 17.94 -14.92
CA LEU A 13 15.11 18.00 -14.41
C LEU A 13 14.58 16.62 -14.00
N LEU A 14 14.97 15.56 -14.71
CA LEU A 14 14.50 14.19 -14.47
C LEU A 14 15.44 13.35 -13.59
N GLU A 15 16.54 13.91 -13.08
CA GLU A 15 17.51 13.13 -12.30
C GLU A 15 16.91 12.51 -11.04
N PRO A 16 16.14 13.24 -10.20
CA PRO A 16 15.48 12.64 -9.04
C PRO A 16 14.48 11.54 -9.40
N TYR A 17 13.73 11.72 -10.49
CA TYR A 17 12.80 10.73 -11.00
C TYR A 17 13.51 9.46 -11.51
N LYS A 18 14.60 9.63 -12.27
CA LYS A 18 15.42 8.51 -12.75
C LYS A 18 16.12 7.77 -11.63
N TYR A 19 16.53 8.46 -10.57
CA TYR A 19 17.06 7.83 -9.36
C TYR A 19 16.03 6.85 -8.77
N LEU A 20 14.78 7.28 -8.57
CA LEU A 20 13.73 6.40 -8.05
C LEU A 20 13.46 5.19 -8.96
N LEU A 21 13.53 5.36 -10.29
CA LEU A 21 13.33 4.27 -11.24
C LEU A 21 14.43 3.21 -11.23
N GLN A 22 15.65 3.55 -10.78
CA GLN A 22 16.73 2.57 -10.64
C GLN A 22 16.49 1.61 -9.46
N LEU A 23 15.61 1.97 -8.54
CA LEU A 23 15.32 1.16 -7.37
C LEU A 23 14.34 0.03 -7.73
N PRO A 24 14.61 -1.23 -7.35
CA PRO A 24 13.76 -2.37 -7.73
C PRO A 24 12.34 -2.22 -7.17
N GLY A 25 11.34 -2.13 -8.05
CA GLY A 25 9.92 -2.05 -7.71
C GLY A 25 9.17 -3.34 -8.03
N LYS A 26 8.02 -3.58 -7.35
CA LYS A 26 7.19 -4.79 -7.54
C LYS A 26 6.31 -4.77 -8.81
N GLN A 27 6.30 -3.65 -9.56
CA GLN A 27 5.51 -3.42 -10.80
C GLN A 27 4.06 -3.91 -10.71
N VAL A 28 3.44 -3.73 -9.54
CA VAL A 28 2.08 -4.23 -9.26
C VAL A 28 1.05 -3.60 -10.19
N ARG A 29 1.22 -2.30 -10.52
CA ARG A 29 0.29 -1.56 -11.37
C ARG A 29 0.34 -2.03 -12.82
N THR A 30 1.52 -2.28 -13.38
CA THR A 30 1.66 -2.93 -14.69
C THR A 30 0.94 -4.28 -14.74
N LYS A 31 1.18 -5.15 -13.75
CA LYS A 31 0.51 -6.45 -13.66
C LYS A 31 -1.01 -6.31 -13.53
N LEU A 32 -1.47 -5.31 -12.80
CA LEU A 32 -2.89 -5.03 -12.64
C LEU A 32 -3.49 -4.53 -13.96
N SER A 33 -2.85 -3.60 -14.68
CA SER A 33 -3.30 -3.17 -16.01
C SER A 33 -3.39 -4.35 -16.99
N GLN A 34 -2.41 -5.26 -16.98
CA GLN A 34 -2.44 -6.48 -17.78
C GLN A 34 -3.61 -7.39 -17.38
N ALA A 35 -3.79 -7.62 -16.08
CA ALA A 35 -4.89 -8.43 -15.58
C ALA A 35 -6.27 -7.84 -15.95
N PHE A 36 -6.46 -6.52 -15.86
CA PHE A 36 -7.70 -5.87 -16.31
C PHE A 36 -7.87 -5.92 -17.84
N ASN A 37 -6.77 -6.00 -18.60
CA ASN A 37 -6.85 -6.14 -20.05
C ASN A 37 -7.45 -7.49 -20.49
N HIS A 38 -7.45 -8.50 -19.62
CA HIS A 38 -8.20 -9.75 -19.82
C HIS A 38 -9.69 -9.49 -20.14
N TRP A 39 -10.30 -8.50 -19.51
CA TRP A 39 -11.68 -8.09 -19.78
C TRP A 39 -11.77 -6.97 -20.80
N LEU A 40 -10.87 -5.99 -20.72
CA LEU A 40 -10.99 -4.75 -21.48
C LEU A 40 -10.50 -4.86 -22.93
N ASN A 41 -9.59 -5.80 -23.22
CA ASN A 41 -9.06 -6.07 -24.56
C ASN A 41 -8.70 -4.79 -25.36
N VAL A 42 -7.95 -3.91 -24.69
CA VAL A 42 -7.48 -2.63 -25.24
C VAL A 42 -6.38 -2.89 -26.28
N PRO A 43 -6.36 -2.14 -27.41
CA PRO A 43 -5.26 -2.22 -28.37
C PRO A 43 -3.89 -2.00 -27.73
N ASP A 44 -2.90 -2.81 -28.10
CA ASP A 44 -1.57 -2.83 -27.46
C ASP A 44 -0.86 -1.47 -27.47
N ASP A 45 -1.00 -0.69 -28.54
CA ASP A 45 -0.43 0.65 -28.66
C ASP A 45 -1.02 1.62 -27.62
N LYS A 46 -2.32 1.52 -27.35
CA LYS A 46 -3.02 2.33 -26.34
C LYS A 46 -2.72 1.82 -24.93
N LEU A 47 -2.71 0.51 -24.72
CA LEU A 47 -2.41 -0.10 -23.44
C LEU A 47 -0.99 0.29 -22.97
N GLN A 48 0.00 0.25 -23.85
CA GLN A 48 1.38 0.63 -23.52
C GLN A 48 1.47 2.09 -23.05
N VAL A 49 0.80 3.01 -23.75
CA VAL A 49 0.74 4.43 -23.35
C VAL A 49 0.07 4.59 -21.98
N ILE A 50 -1.02 3.87 -21.71
CA ILE A 50 -1.74 3.94 -20.42
C ILE A 50 -0.87 3.41 -19.27
N ILE A 51 -0.14 2.32 -19.49
CA ILE A 51 0.81 1.75 -18.51
C ILE A 51 1.92 2.77 -18.22
N GLU A 52 2.50 3.37 -19.25
CA GLU A 52 3.56 4.38 -19.09
C GLU A 52 3.07 5.59 -18.30
N VAL A 53 1.89 6.14 -18.63
CA VAL A 53 1.27 7.24 -17.87
C VAL A 53 1.08 6.85 -16.41
N THR A 54 0.53 5.66 -16.15
CA THR A 54 0.23 5.19 -14.79
C THR A 54 1.50 5.04 -13.96
N GLU A 55 2.57 4.49 -14.53
CA GLU A 55 3.88 4.35 -13.87
C GLU A 55 4.58 5.71 -13.68
N MET A 56 4.46 6.63 -14.64
CA MET A 56 4.98 7.99 -14.50
C MET A 56 4.37 8.69 -13.29
N LEU A 57 3.04 8.69 -13.21
CA LEU A 57 2.31 9.32 -12.12
C LEU A 57 2.52 8.60 -10.80
N HIS A 58 2.60 7.27 -10.80
CA HIS A 58 2.89 6.51 -9.57
C HIS A 58 4.25 6.89 -8.98
N ASN A 59 5.30 6.88 -9.79
CA ASN A 59 6.65 7.17 -9.30
C ASN A 59 6.79 8.66 -8.97
N ALA A 60 6.14 9.56 -9.71
CA ALA A 60 6.08 10.97 -9.34
C ALA A 60 5.34 11.19 -8.00
N SER A 61 4.23 10.48 -7.76
CA SER A 61 3.52 10.61 -6.49
C SER A 61 4.34 10.09 -5.31
N LEU A 62 5.12 9.01 -5.49
CA LEU A 62 6.03 8.53 -4.43
C LEU A 62 7.09 9.57 -4.06
N LEU A 63 7.61 10.34 -5.02
CA LEU A 63 8.57 11.41 -4.73
C LEU A 63 7.96 12.52 -3.86
N ILE A 64 6.70 12.86 -4.11
CA ILE A 64 5.96 13.86 -3.33
C ILE A 64 5.55 13.31 -1.97
N ASP A 65 4.98 12.10 -1.93
CA ASP A 65 4.54 11.40 -0.71
C ASP A 65 5.70 11.23 0.28
N ASP A 66 6.88 10.77 -0.17
CA ASP A 66 8.06 10.65 0.69
C ASP A 66 8.50 12.01 1.29
N ILE A 67 8.23 13.15 0.63
CA ILE A 67 8.49 14.49 1.17
C ILE A 67 7.40 14.91 2.17
N GLU A 68 6.13 14.71 1.79
CA GLU A 68 4.97 15.05 2.62
C GLU A 68 4.96 14.27 3.94
N ASP A 69 5.52 13.07 3.93
CA ASP A 69 5.57 12.14 5.06
C ASP A 69 6.90 12.21 5.83
N SER A 70 7.86 13.00 5.34
CA SER A 70 9.23 13.07 5.90
C SER A 70 9.91 11.69 5.99
N SER A 71 9.61 10.83 5.01
CA SER A 71 10.15 9.47 4.92
C SER A 71 11.67 9.49 4.80
N THR A 72 12.34 8.45 5.29
CA THR A 72 13.81 8.36 5.24
C THR A 72 14.30 7.39 4.17
N LEU A 73 13.54 6.33 3.92
CA LEU A 73 13.89 5.27 2.98
C LEU A 73 12.75 4.96 2.01
N ARG A 74 13.14 4.59 0.78
CA ARG A 74 12.27 4.05 -0.26
C ARG A 74 12.92 2.82 -0.86
N ARG A 75 12.24 1.67 -0.81
CA ARG A 75 12.73 0.39 -1.38
C ARG A 75 14.12 0.00 -0.85
N GLY A 76 14.44 0.39 0.39
CA GLY A 76 15.72 0.13 1.06
C GLY A 76 16.83 1.14 0.75
N PHE A 77 16.55 2.20 -0.01
CA PHE A 77 17.50 3.23 -0.40
C PHE A 77 17.07 4.59 0.14
N PRO A 78 17.99 5.56 0.30
CA PRO A 78 17.64 6.93 0.70
C PRO A 78 16.58 7.53 -0.24
N VAL A 79 15.59 8.20 0.34
CA VAL A 79 14.60 8.97 -0.43
C VAL A 79 15.28 10.02 -1.31
N ALA A 80 14.73 10.28 -2.50
CA ALA A 80 15.35 11.18 -3.48
C ALA A 80 15.61 12.59 -2.90
N HIS A 81 14.70 13.09 -2.05
CA HIS A 81 14.82 14.44 -1.49
C HIS A 81 15.96 14.57 -0.48
N SER A 82 16.45 13.47 0.10
CA SER A 82 17.64 13.46 0.96
C SER A 82 18.95 13.61 0.15
N ILE A 83 18.94 13.26 -1.14
CA ILE A 83 20.09 13.33 -2.04
C ILE A 83 20.09 14.64 -2.83
N TYR A 84 18.95 14.97 -3.44
CA TYR A 84 18.81 16.08 -4.39
C TYR A 84 18.20 17.34 -3.77
N GLY A 85 17.73 17.26 -2.52
CA GLY A 85 17.04 18.34 -1.81
C GLY A 85 15.55 18.44 -2.18
N VAL A 86 14.74 18.79 -1.18
CA VAL A 86 13.28 18.94 -1.30
C VAL A 86 12.86 19.82 -2.50
N PRO A 87 13.43 21.02 -2.75
CA PRO A 87 12.97 21.87 -3.84
C PRO A 87 13.11 21.22 -5.23
N SER A 88 14.23 20.55 -5.47
CA SER A 88 14.51 19.90 -6.76
C SER A 88 13.59 18.70 -6.98
N VAL A 89 13.30 17.93 -5.93
CA VAL A 89 12.45 16.75 -6.04
C VAL A 89 10.98 17.13 -6.24
N ILE A 90 10.46 18.14 -5.53
CA ILE A 90 9.11 18.67 -5.77
C ILE A 90 8.98 19.12 -7.24
N ASN A 91 9.94 19.91 -7.73
CA ASN A 91 9.90 20.38 -9.10
C ASN A 91 9.97 19.23 -10.11
N SER A 92 10.85 18.24 -9.88
CA SER A 92 10.99 17.07 -10.75
C SER A 92 9.70 16.24 -10.81
N ALA A 93 9.09 15.95 -9.66
CA ALA A 93 7.85 15.18 -9.60
C ALA A 93 6.68 15.91 -10.26
N ASN A 94 6.52 17.22 -9.98
CA ASN A 94 5.49 18.03 -10.63
C ASN A 94 5.69 18.12 -12.14
N TYR A 95 6.94 18.23 -12.60
CA TYR A 95 7.25 18.19 -14.02
C TYR A 95 6.81 16.87 -14.66
N VAL A 96 7.07 15.73 -14.01
CA VAL A 96 6.63 14.41 -14.49
C VAL A 96 5.11 14.27 -14.50
N TYR A 97 4.37 14.90 -13.59
CA TYR A 97 2.90 14.95 -13.69
C TYR A 97 2.42 15.57 -15.01
N PHE A 98 3.05 16.65 -15.45
CA PHE A 98 2.69 17.31 -16.72
C PHE A 98 3.21 16.56 -17.95
N LEU A 99 4.36 15.89 -17.86
CA LEU A 99 4.78 14.94 -18.90
C LEU A 99 3.79 13.75 -19.00
N GLY A 100 3.24 13.31 -17.88
CA GLY A 100 2.15 12.33 -17.85
C GLY A 100 0.91 12.84 -18.58
N LEU A 101 0.51 14.10 -18.36
CA LEU A 101 -0.58 14.73 -19.11
C LEU A 101 -0.28 14.84 -20.61
N GLU A 102 0.93 15.28 -20.98
CA GLU A 102 1.38 15.33 -22.39
C GLU A 102 1.26 13.96 -23.04
N LYS A 103 1.71 12.91 -22.33
CA LYS A 103 1.60 11.52 -22.79
C LYS A 103 0.14 11.06 -22.94
N VAL A 104 -0.75 11.45 -22.03
CA VAL A 104 -2.20 11.17 -22.15
C VAL A 104 -2.80 11.79 -23.40
N LEU A 105 -2.36 12.98 -23.82
CA LEU A 105 -2.86 13.62 -25.05
C LEU A 105 -2.59 12.77 -26.31
N THR A 106 -1.52 11.97 -26.31
CA THR A 106 -1.19 11.06 -27.43
C THR A 106 -2.16 9.89 -27.59
N LEU A 107 -3.05 9.65 -26.61
CA LEU A 107 -4.12 8.68 -26.74
C LEU A 107 -5.18 9.13 -27.77
N GLU A 108 -5.26 10.43 -28.06
CA GLU A 108 -6.18 11.05 -29.03
C GLU A 108 -7.67 10.75 -28.79
N HIS A 109 -8.03 10.47 -27.54
CA HIS A 109 -9.43 10.27 -27.13
C HIS A 109 -9.95 11.53 -26.42
N PRO A 110 -11.12 12.08 -26.82
CA PRO A 110 -11.63 13.36 -26.30
C PRO A 110 -11.84 13.35 -24.78
N GLU A 111 -12.12 12.18 -24.21
CA GLU A 111 -12.35 12.01 -22.76
C GLU A 111 -11.11 11.68 -21.94
N ALA A 112 -9.95 11.43 -22.56
CA ALA A 112 -8.76 10.99 -21.84
C ALA A 112 -8.29 12.04 -20.82
N VAL A 113 -8.28 13.32 -21.20
CA VAL A 113 -7.92 14.44 -20.31
C VAL A 113 -8.95 14.63 -19.19
N ARG A 114 -10.24 14.37 -19.46
CA ARG A 114 -11.28 14.45 -18.44
C ARG A 114 -11.10 13.36 -17.39
N VAL A 115 -10.80 12.13 -17.82
CA VAL A 115 -10.48 11.02 -16.92
C VAL A 115 -9.22 11.34 -16.11
N PHE A 116 -8.14 11.77 -16.76
CA PHE A 116 -6.90 12.18 -16.10
C PHE A 116 -7.14 13.23 -15.01
N THR A 117 -7.76 14.35 -15.38
CA THR A 117 -8.02 15.46 -14.46
C THR A 117 -8.87 15.03 -13.27
N ARG A 118 -9.96 14.29 -13.52
CA ARG A 118 -10.85 13.81 -12.45
C ARG A 118 -10.09 12.92 -11.46
N GLN A 119 -9.28 11.99 -11.96
CA GLN A 119 -8.60 11.02 -11.10
C GLN A 119 -7.43 11.64 -10.31
N LEU A 120 -6.71 12.62 -10.89
CA LEU A 120 -5.71 13.38 -10.14
C LEU A 120 -6.35 14.24 -9.06
N LEU A 121 -7.53 14.83 -9.31
CA LEU A 121 -8.26 15.57 -8.28
C LEU A 121 -8.71 14.67 -7.13
N GLU A 122 -9.23 13.47 -7.42
CA GLU A 122 -9.55 12.49 -6.37
C GLU A 122 -8.30 12.08 -5.57
N LEU A 123 -7.19 11.78 -6.25
CA LEU A 123 -5.93 11.43 -5.57
C LEU A 123 -5.52 12.52 -4.56
N HIS A 124 -5.52 13.79 -4.98
CA HIS A 124 -5.14 14.90 -4.10
C HIS A 124 -6.17 15.18 -3.00
N ARG A 125 -7.47 14.91 -3.22
CA ARG A 125 -8.49 14.97 -2.15
C ARG A 125 -8.20 13.94 -1.07
N GLY A 126 -7.90 12.71 -1.47
CA GLY A 126 -7.52 11.64 -0.55
C GLY A 126 -6.25 11.98 0.23
N GLN A 127 -5.17 12.35 -0.48
CA GLN A 127 -3.91 12.75 0.14
C GLN A 127 -4.08 13.93 1.10
N GLY A 128 -4.85 14.94 0.71
CA GLY A 128 -5.10 16.12 1.53
C GLY A 128 -5.83 15.79 2.84
N LEU A 129 -6.78 14.84 2.83
CA LEU A 129 -7.45 14.37 4.05
C LEU A 129 -6.50 13.58 4.96
N ASP A 130 -5.68 12.69 4.39
CA ASP A 130 -4.66 11.91 5.12
C ASP A 130 -3.70 12.84 5.88
N ILE A 131 -3.15 13.83 5.17
CA ILE A 131 -2.27 14.87 5.74
C ILE A 131 -3.01 15.71 6.77
N HIS A 132 -4.24 16.15 6.47
CA HIS A 132 -5.02 16.99 7.37
C HIS A 132 -5.27 16.31 8.71
N TRP A 133 -5.69 15.05 8.71
CA TRP A 133 -5.93 14.29 9.93
C TRP A 133 -4.64 14.15 10.74
N ARG A 134 -3.54 13.75 10.09
CA ARG A 134 -2.21 13.64 10.70
C ARG A 134 -1.75 14.95 11.36
N ASP A 135 -1.82 16.06 10.64
CA ASP A 135 -1.24 17.33 11.08
C ASP A 135 -2.14 18.10 12.07
N THR A 136 -3.46 17.84 12.05
CA THR A 136 -4.40 18.35 13.05
C THR A 136 -4.59 17.42 14.25
N TYR A 137 -3.99 16.23 14.22
CA TYR A 137 -4.14 15.18 15.23
C TYR A 137 -5.59 14.73 15.45
N THR A 138 -6.38 14.76 14.38
CA THR A 138 -7.79 14.34 14.39
C THR A 138 -7.89 12.94 13.82
N CYS A 139 -8.02 11.92 14.68
CA CYS A 139 -8.19 10.54 14.22
C CYS A 139 -9.53 10.39 13.47
N PRO A 140 -9.54 9.93 12.20
CA PRO A 140 -10.78 9.69 11.48
C PRO A 140 -11.49 8.45 12.02
N SER A 141 -12.80 8.35 11.76
CA SER A 141 -13.51 7.08 11.85
C SER A 141 -13.02 6.10 10.77
N GLU A 142 -13.29 4.81 10.95
CA GLU A 142 -12.96 3.81 9.92
C GLU A 142 -13.66 4.10 8.59
N GLN A 143 -14.91 4.60 8.61
CA GLN A 143 -15.66 4.92 7.40
C GLN A 143 -15.01 6.09 6.64
N GLU A 144 -14.58 7.13 7.35
CA GLU A 144 -13.87 8.27 6.75
C GLU A 144 -12.52 7.82 6.17
N TYR A 145 -11.76 7.02 6.90
CA TYR A 145 -10.53 6.42 6.40
C TYR A 145 -10.77 5.65 5.10
N ARG A 146 -11.77 4.75 5.07
CA ARG A 146 -12.10 3.98 3.87
C ARG A 146 -12.45 4.90 2.69
N ALA A 147 -13.25 5.93 2.91
CA ALA A 147 -13.59 6.91 1.87
C ALA A 147 -12.35 7.64 1.34
N MET A 148 -11.45 8.08 2.22
CA MET A 148 -10.17 8.71 1.84
C MET A 148 -9.30 7.75 1.01
N VAL A 149 -9.19 6.48 1.40
CA VAL A 149 -8.41 5.48 0.67
C VAL A 149 -8.95 5.24 -0.75
N LEU A 150 -10.27 5.23 -0.91
CA LEU A 150 -10.90 5.13 -2.24
C LEU A 150 -10.53 6.31 -3.14
N GLN A 151 -10.25 7.48 -2.57
CA GLN A 151 -9.76 8.64 -3.31
C GLN A 151 -8.26 8.56 -3.59
N LYS A 152 -7.42 8.35 -2.55
CA LYS A 152 -5.95 8.32 -2.64
C LYS A 152 -5.45 7.17 -3.52
N THR A 153 -5.80 5.93 -3.14
CA THR A 153 -5.30 4.71 -3.79
C THR A 153 -6.19 4.27 -4.95
N GLY A 154 -7.51 4.43 -4.79
CA GLY A 154 -8.48 4.17 -5.86
C GLY A 154 -8.36 5.14 -7.04
N GLY A 155 -7.90 6.38 -6.82
CA GLY A 155 -7.71 7.38 -7.88
C GLY A 155 -6.75 6.91 -8.98
N LEU A 156 -5.60 6.36 -8.61
CA LEU A 156 -4.60 5.92 -9.60
C LEU A 156 -4.97 4.60 -10.30
N PHE A 157 -5.61 3.65 -9.59
CA PHE A 157 -6.19 2.47 -10.24
C PHE A 157 -7.34 2.84 -11.18
N GLY A 158 -8.20 3.77 -10.74
CA GLY A 158 -9.28 4.32 -11.53
C GLY A 158 -8.81 5.15 -12.72
N LEU A 159 -7.59 5.69 -12.69
CA LEU A 159 -6.97 6.32 -13.85
C LEU A 159 -6.60 5.27 -14.90
N ALA A 160 -5.84 4.25 -14.52
CA ALA A 160 -5.41 3.21 -15.46
C ALA A 160 -6.62 2.52 -16.11
N VAL A 161 -7.55 2.00 -15.29
CA VAL A 161 -8.72 1.30 -15.80
C VAL A 161 -9.70 2.24 -16.49
N GLY A 162 -9.87 3.47 -15.98
CA GLY A 162 -10.73 4.46 -16.61
C GLY A 162 -10.25 4.87 -18.00
N LEU A 163 -8.93 4.98 -18.22
CA LEU A 163 -8.36 5.22 -19.55
C LEU A 163 -8.52 3.99 -20.44
N MET A 164 -8.30 2.77 -19.92
CA MET A 164 -8.50 1.53 -20.67
C MET A 164 -9.95 1.37 -21.15
N GLN A 165 -10.93 1.72 -20.32
CA GLN A 165 -12.35 1.66 -20.67
C GLN A 165 -12.73 2.56 -21.86
N LEU A 166 -11.98 3.64 -22.12
CA LEU A 166 -12.22 4.50 -23.30
C LEU A 166 -11.95 3.79 -24.63
N PHE A 167 -11.15 2.73 -24.60
CA PHE A 167 -10.74 1.95 -25.78
C PHE A 167 -11.27 0.52 -25.76
N SER A 168 -12.25 0.26 -24.90
CA SER A 168 -12.84 -1.06 -24.70
C SER A 168 -14.34 -1.05 -25.01
N SER A 169 -14.85 -2.19 -25.47
CA SER A 169 -16.31 -2.43 -25.58
C SER A 169 -16.92 -3.01 -24.30
N TRP A 170 -16.14 -3.18 -23.23
CA TRP A 170 -16.61 -3.76 -21.98
C TRP A 170 -17.62 -2.83 -21.28
N GLY A 171 -18.85 -3.31 -21.11
CA GLY A 171 -19.97 -2.49 -20.59
C GLY A 171 -20.30 -2.68 -19.11
N ARG A 172 -19.62 -3.58 -18.38
CA ARG A 172 -19.92 -3.80 -16.95
C ARG A 172 -19.11 -2.85 -16.07
N ASP A 173 -19.71 -2.42 -14.96
CA ASP A 173 -19.04 -1.55 -14.00
C ASP A 173 -17.93 -2.31 -13.27
N LEU A 174 -16.70 -1.76 -13.34
CA LEU A 174 -15.52 -2.27 -12.66
C LEU A 174 -15.24 -1.52 -11.34
N LYS A 175 -15.97 -0.44 -11.06
CA LYS A 175 -15.73 0.41 -9.89
C LYS A 175 -15.81 -0.35 -8.56
N PRO A 176 -16.80 -1.23 -8.29
CA PRO A 176 -16.85 -1.96 -7.02
C PRO A 176 -15.61 -2.83 -6.79
N LEU A 177 -15.08 -3.45 -7.85
CA LEU A 177 -13.86 -4.24 -7.79
C LEU A 177 -12.63 -3.36 -7.56
N LEU A 178 -12.53 -2.23 -8.27
CA LEU A 178 -11.44 -1.26 -8.08
C LEU A 178 -11.43 -0.67 -6.67
N ASP A 179 -12.59 -0.34 -6.12
CA ASP A 179 -12.75 0.17 -4.76
C ASP A 179 -12.29 -0.88 -3.74
N THR A 180 -12.72 -2.14 -3.92
CA THR A 180 -12.33 -3.26 -3.04
C THR A 180 -10.82 -3.50 -3.09
N LEU A 181 -10.23 -3.52 -4.30
CA LEU A 181 -8.78 -3.64 -4.48
C LEU A 181 -8.04 -2.46 -3.85
N GLY A 182 -8.50 -1.22 -4.05
CA GLY A 182 -7.89 -0.02 -3.48
C GLY A 182 -7.81 -0.10 -1.96
N LEU A 183 -8.90 -0.51 -1.30
CA LEU A 183 -8.94 -0.75 0.15
C LEU A 183 -7.99 -1.88 0.56
N PHE A 184 -8.03 -3.00 -0.16
CA PHE A 184 -7.15 -4.14 0.11
C PHE A 184 -5.67 -3.75 0.04
N PHE A 185 -5.26 -3.03 -1.00
CA PHE A 185 -3.88 -2.59 -1.18
C PHE A 185 -3.41 -1.65 -0.08
N GLN A 186 -4.23 -0.66 0.29
CA GLN A 186 -3.84 0.31 1.32
C GLN A 186 -3.80 -0.31 2.71
N ILE A 187 -4.84 -1.05 3.11
CA ILE A 187 -4.89 -1.69 4.45
C ILE A 187 -3.77 -2.72 4.58
N ARG A 188 -3.40 -3.39 3.48
CA ARG A 188 -2.25 -4.29 3.44
C ARG A 188 -0.93 -3.53 3.61
N ASP A 189 -0.76 -2.36 2.98
CA ASP A 189 0.44 -1.54 3.16
C ASP A 189 0.58 -1.04 4.61
N ASP A 190 -0.52 -0.55 5.19
CA ASP A 190 -0.61 -0.11 6.58
C ASP A 190 -0.27 -1.26 7.56
N TYR A 191 -0.80 -2.47 7.31
CA TYR A 191 -0.46 -3.66 8.10
C TYR A 191 1.02 -4.02 7.96
N ALA A 192 1.55 -4.00 6.73
CA ALA A 192 2.92 -4.37 6.43
C ALA A 192 3.92 -3.40 7.07
N ASN A 193 3.63 -2.09 7.07
CA ASN A 193 4.48 -1.06 7.67
C ASN A 193 4.78 -1.36 9.15
N LEU A 194 3.79 -1.87 9.89
CA LEU A 194 3.89 -2.12 11.33
C LEU A 194 4.31 -3.55 11.71
N ARG A 195 4.15 -4.55 10.82
CA ARG A 195 4.39 -5.98 11.15
C ARG A 195 5.46 -6.66 10.30
N SER A 196 5.78 -6.16 9.11
CA SER A 196 6.68 -6.87 8.19
C SER A 196 8.14 -6.46 8.39
N ARG A 197 8.99 -7.46 8.60
CA ARG A 197 10.45 -7.30 8.64
C ARG A 197 11.00 -6.84 7.29
N GLU A 198 10.50 -7.41 6.19
CA GLU A 198 10.85 -6.99 4.81
C GLU A 198 10.48 -5.52 4.57
N TYR A 199 9.35 -5.05 5.10
CA TYR A 199 8.98 -3.63 5.01
C TYR A 199 9.87 -2.75 5.87
N SER A 200 10.25 -3.21 7.07
CA SER A 200 11.20 -2.51 7.93
C SER A 200 12.54 -2.30 7.22
N ASP A 201 12.99 -3.28 6.45
CA ASP A 201 14.22 -3.16 5.64
C ASP A 201 14.05 -2.19 4.44
N ASN A 202 12.82 -1.99 3.96
CA ASN A 202 12.54 -1.18 2.76
C ASN A 202 12.12 0.28 3.03
N LYS A 203 11.45 0.56 4.15
CA LYS A 203 10.87 1.87 4.51
C LYS A 203 11.32 2.37 5.89
N SER A 204 12.20 1.65 6.59
CA SER A 204 12.51 1.81 8.04
C SER A 204 11.44 1.21 8.98
N PHE A 205 11.85 0.89 10.21
CA PHE A 205 10.98 0.21 11.19
C PHE A 205 9.82 1.11 11.62
N CYS A 206 8.58 0.67 11.34
CA CYS A 206 7.33 1.35 11.67
C CYS A 206 7.33 2.84 11.28
N GLU A 207 7.63 3.13 10.02
CA GLU A 207 7.70 4.50 9.48
C GLU A 207 6.38 5.27 9.68
N ASP A 208 5.22 4.62 9.59
CA ASP A 208 3.91 5.25 9.81
C ASP A 208 3.81 5.88 11.22
N LEU A 209 4.52 5.31 12.22
CA LEU A 209 4.56 5.87 13.58
C LEU A 209 5.47 7.10 13.68
N THR A 210 6.58 7.15 12.92
CA THR A 210 7.41 8.36 12.79
C THR A 210 6.63 9.45 12.06
N GLU A 211 5.93 9.09 10.99
CA GLU A 211 5.11 10.02 10.21
C GLU A 211 4.01 10.64 11.10
N GLY A 212 3.48 9.85 12.05
CA GLY A 212 2.34 10.22 12.88
C GLY A 212 0.99 9.92 12.20
N LYS A 213 1.00 9.06 11.19
CA LYS A 213 -0.15 8.74 10.35
C LYS A 213 -1.20 7.92 11.10
N PHE A 214 -2.46 8.21 10.84
CA PHE A 214 -3.59 7.37 11.27
C PHE A 214 -3.81 6.23 10.28
N SER A 215 -2.99 5.18 10.38
CA SER A 215 -3.14 3.94 9.59
C SER A 215 -4.23 3.02 10.15
N PHE A 216 -4.75 2.10 9.33
CA PHE A 216 -5.89 1.24 9.70
C PHE A 216 -5.75 0.55 11.09
N PRO A 217 -4.61 -0.06 11.46
CA PRO A 217 -4.46 -0.68 12.78
C PRO A 217 -4.46 0.33 13.94
N THR A 218 -3.92 1.53 13.71
CA THR A 218 -3.87 2.59 14.74
C THR A 218 -5.24 3.20 14.97
N ILE A 219 -6.02 3.43 13.90
CA ILE A 219 -7.42 3.88 13.98
C ILE A 219 -8.23 2.90 14.81
N HIS A 220 -8.14 1.60 14.51
CA HIS A 220 -8.84 0.59 15.30
C HIS A 220 -8.46 0.64 16.79
N ALA A 221 -7.17 0.74 17.12
CA ALA A 221 -6.74 0.80 18.53
C ALA A 221 -7.29 2.03 19.27
N ILE A 222 -7.31 3.18 18.59
CA ILE A 222 -7.81 4.44 19.14
C ILE A 222 -9.31 4.34 19.45
N TRP A 223 -10.10 3.81 18.52
CA TRP A 223 -11.56 3.73 18.66
C TRP A 223 -12.03 2.57 19.53
N SER A 224 -11.32 1.44 19.55
CA SER A 224 -11.66 0.28 20.39
C SER A 224 -11.29 0.48 21.86
N CYS A 225 -10.34 1.38 22.16
CA CYS A 225 -9.86 1.67 23.52
C CYS A 225 -9.92 3.18 23.82
N PRO A 226 -11.12 3.80 23.87
CA PRO A 226 -11.27 5.26 24.00
C PRO A 226 -10.75 5.82 25.33
N GLU A 227 -10.65 4.99 26.36
CA GLU A 227 -10.07 5.35 27.67
C GLU A 227 -8.54 5.54 27.62
N SER A 228 -7.89 5.13 26.53
CA SER A 228 -6.45 5.24 26.32
C SER A 228 -6.14 6.25 25.22
N THR A 229 -5.24 7.19 25.51
CA THR A 229 -4.70 8.14 24.52
C THR A 229 -3.28 7.80 24.07
N GLN A 230 -2.80 6.58 24.39
CA GLN A 230 -1.40 6.21 24.20
C GLN A 230 -0.98 6.26 22.72
N VAL A 231 -1.79 5.68 21.83
CA VAL A 231 -1.48 5.66 20.39
C VAL A 231 -1.46 7.08 19.82
N GLN A 232 -2.46 7.91 20.12
CA GLN A 232 -2.52 9.30 19.65
C GLN A 232 -1.30 10.10 20.13
N ASN A 233 -0.90 9.92 21.40
CA ASN A 233 0.25 10.62 21.95
C ASN A 233 1.57 10.19 21.30
N ILE A 234 1.73 8.89 20.97
CA ILE A 234 2.91 8.39 20.27
C ILE A 234 2.97 8.94 18.84
N LEU A 235 1.86 8.88 18.09
CA LEU A 235 1.78 9.44 16.73
C LEU A 235 2.11 10.94 16.73
N ARG A 236 1.62 11.70 17.73
CA ARG A 236 1.92 13.12 17.87
C ARG A 236 3.39 13.43 18.13
N GLN A 237 4.15 12.51 18.73
CA GLN A 237 5.57 12.71 18.99
C GLN A 237 6.43 12.61 17.74
N ARG A 238 5.93 11.98 16.65
CA ARG A 238 6.69 11.72 15.42
C ARG A 238 8.09 11.15 15.71
N THR A 239 8.11 10.15 16.59
CA THR A 239 9.36 9.68 17.21
C THR A 239 10.07 8.66 16.35
N ASP A 240 11.40 8.80 16.24
CA ASP A 240 12.28 7.77 15.68
C ASP A 240 12.80 6.77 16.72
N ASN A 241 12.37 6.89 17.98
CA ASN A 241 12.81 5.98 19.03
C ASN A 241 12.22 4.58 18.84
N ALA A 242 13.08 3.60 18.57
CA ALA A 242 12.70 2.21 18.33
C ALA A 242 11.97 1.54 19.50
N ASP A 243 12.27 1.92 20.75
CA ASP A 243 11.59 1.40 21.94
C ASP A 243 10.16 1.91 22.04
N ILE A 244 9.92 3.19 21.75
CA ILE A 244 8.56 3.76 21.72
C ILE A 244 7.74 3.12 20.58
N LYS A 245 8.35 2.92 19.41
CA LYS A 245 7.71 2.21 18.30
C LYS A 245 7.34 0.77 18.66
N ARG A 246 8.26 0.01 19.26
CA ARG A 246 7.98 -1.36 19.76
C ARG A 246 6.85 -1.37 20.79
N TYR A 247 6.89 -0.45 21.74
CA TYR A 247 5.83 -0.31 22.74
C TYR A 247 4.46 -0.09 22.08
N CYS A 248 4.38 0.77 21.07
CA CYS A 248 3.16 1.01 20.31
C CYS A 248 2.68 -0.26 19.61
N VAL A 249 3.57 -0.95 18.88
CA VAL A 249 3.25 -2.22 18.18
C VAL A 249 2.75 -3.29 19.15
N ASP A 250 3.42 -3.46 20.30
CA ASP A 250 2.99 -4.42 21.33
C ASP A 250 1.60 -4.06 21.89
N TYR A 251 1.31 -2.77 22.05
CA TYR A 251 -0.01 -2.30 22.45
C TYR A 251 -1.07 -2.62 21.39
N LEU A 252 -0.79 -2.36 20.10
CA LEU A 252 -1.69 -2.68 18.99
C LEU A 252 -2.03 -4.18 18.91
N GLU A 253 -1.05 -5.05 19.21
CA GLU A 253 -1.29 -6.50 19.30
C GLU A 253 -2.19 -6.84 20.49
N LYS A 254 -1.91 -6.29 21.68
CA LYS A 254 -2.70 -6.55 22.90
C LYS A 254 -4.17 -6.18 22.77
N VAL A 255 -4.46 -5.08 22.08
CA VAL A 255 -5.85 -4.62 21.86
C VAL A 255 -6.50 -5.25 20.61
N GLY A 256 -5.82 -6.19 19.96
CA GLY A 256 -6.36 -6.96 18.85
C GLY A 256 -6.42 -6.23 17.51
N SER A 257 -5.78 -5.06 17.35
CA SER A 257 -5.82 -4.29 16.10
C SER A 257 -5.25 -5.05 14.91
N PHE A 258 -4.19 -5.83 15.11
CA PHE A 258 -3.64 -6.65 14.03
C PHE A 258 -4.54 -7.81 13.65
N ALA A 259 -5.23 -8.43 14.62
CA ALA A 259 -6.22 -9.47 14.33
C ALA A 259 -7.42 -8.90 13.55
N TYR A 260 -7.93 -7.74 13.96
CA TYR A 260 -8.99 -7.02 13.26
C TYR A 260 -8.59 -6.66 11.82
N THR A 261 -7.35 -6.17 11.64
CA THR A 261 -6.81 -5.82 10.32
C THR A 261 -6.70 -7.05 9.41
N ARG A 262 -6.18 -8.17 9.92
CA ARG A 262 -6.12 -9.43 9.15
C ARG A 262 -7.50 -9.93 8.76
N GLN A 263 -8.47 -9.87 9.67
CA GLN A 263 -9.84 -10.26 9.35
C GLN A 263 -10.44 -9.38 8.26
N THR A 264 -10.23 -8.06 8.34
CA THR A 264 -10.65 -7.12 7.30
C THR A 264 -10.01 -7.43 5.94
N LEU A 265 -8.71 -7.74 5.91
CA LEU A 265 -8.01 -8.13 4.68
C LEU A 265 -8.54 -9.44 4.08
N ARG A 266 -8.87 -10.44 4.92
CA ARG A 266 -9.51 -11.69 4.48
C ARG A 266 -10.87 -11.42 3.84
N THR A 267 -11.71 -10.59 4.46
CA THR A 267 -13.01 -10.22 3.89
C THR A 267 -12.87 -9.47 2.57
N LEU A 268 -11.95 -8.51 2.47
CA LEU A 268 -11.68 -7.80 1.21
C LEU A 268 -11.15 -8.73 0.11
N GLU A 269 -10.31 -9.70 0.47
CA GLU A 269 -9.82 -10.74 -0.44
C GLU A 269 -10.98 -11.62 -0.95
N GLU A 270 -11.86 -12.10 -0.06
CA GLU A 270 -13.05 -12.88 -0.41
C GLU A 270 -14.02 -12.10 -1.31
N ASP A 271 -14.27 -10.83 -0.98
CA ASP A 271 -15.09 -9.93 -1.79
C ASP A 271 -14.49 -9.70 -3.17
N THR A 272 -13.16 -9.56 -3.25
CA THR A 272 -12.45 -9.44 -4.52
C THR A 272 -12.67 -10.68 -5.39
N TYR A 273 -12.49 -11.90 -4.84
CA TYR A 273 -12.76 -13.12 -5.59
C TYR A 273 -14.23 -13.28 -5.99
N ARG A 274 -15.17 -12.87 -5.14
CA ARG A 274 -16.60 -12.85 -5.48
C ARG A 274 -16.88 -11.92 -6.67
N LEU A 275 -16.41 -10.68 -6.62
CA LEU A 275 -16.59 -9.70 -7.70
C LEU A 275 -15.91 -10.15 -9.01
N ILE A 276 -14.73 -10.76 -8.94
CA ILE A 276 -14.07 -11.33 -10.13
C ILE A 276 -14.95 -12.42 -10.77
N ARG A 277 -15.53 -13.32 -9.97
CA ARG A 277 -16.44 -14.37 -10.48
C ARG A 277 -17.71 -13.79 -11.10
N GLU A 278 -18.31 -12.77 -10.48
CA GLU A 278 -19.48 -12.07 -11.02
C GLU A 278 -19.19 -11.40 -12.38
N LEU A 279 -17.95 -10.96 -12.59
CA LEU A 279 -17.48 -10.39 -13.86
C LEU A 279 -17.11 -11.46 -14.91
N GLY A 280 -17.19 -12.75 -14.58
CA GLY A 280 -16.91 -13.86 -15.50
C GLY A 280 -15.55 -14.54 -15.29
N GLY A 281 -14.85 -14.24 -14.19
CA GLY A 281 -13.55 -14.79 -13.86
C GLY A 281 -12.39 -14.01 -14.48
N ASN A 282 -11.21 -14.08 -13.83
CA ASN A 282 -9.96 -13.48 -14.30
C ASN A 282 -8.76 -14.13 -13.60
N PRO A 283 -8.16 -15.18 -14.20
CA PRO A 283 -7.09 -15.94 -13.56
C PRO A 283 -5.85 -15.11 -13.20
N GLU A 284 -5.54 -14.09 -14.02
CA GLU A 284 -4.40 -13.20 -13.79
C GLU A 284 -4.61 -12.34 -12.54
N LEU A 285 -5.80 -11.75 -12.41
CA LEU A 285 -6.14 -10.93 -11.26
C LEU A 285 -6.26 -11.77 -9.99
N GLU A 286 -6.87 -12.97 -10.07
CA GLU A 286 -6.94 -13.91 -8.95
C GLU A 286 -5.55 -14.32 -8.45
N SER A 287 -4.63 -14.62 -9.38
CA SER A 287 -3.24 -14.96 -9.05
C SER A 287 -2.51 -13.80 -8.38
N LEU A 288 -2.72 -12.57 -8.85
CA LEU A 288 -2.14 -11.36 -8.25
C LEU A 288 -2.65 -11.16 -6.82
N VAL A 289 -3.97 -11.24 -6.61
CA VAL A 289 -4.59 -11.09 -5.28
C VAL A 289 -4.08 -12.17 -4.33
N LYS A 290 -4.04 -13.43 -4.77
CA LYS A 290 -3.51 -14.55 -3.99
C LYS A 290 -2.05 -14.36 -3.60
N HIS A 291 -1.22 -13.87 -4.53
CA HIS A 291 0.19 -13.59 -4.23
C HIS A 291 0.34 -12.50 -3.16
N LEU A 292 -0.47 -11.45 -3.26
CA LEU A 292 -0.46 -10.35 -2.30
C LEU A 292 -1.01 -10.75 -0.92
N GLY A 293 -1.96 -11.69 -0.89
CA GLY A 293 -2.65 -12.12 0.33
C GLY A 293 -1.85 -13.03 1.25
N ARG A 294 -0.72 -13.60 0.79
CA ARG A 294 0.16 -14.44 1.64
C ARG A 294 0.62 -13.74 2.92
N MET A 295 0.81 -12.42 2.84
CA MET A 295 1.32 -11.59 3.93
C MET A 295 0.42 -11.57 5.18
N HIS A 296 -0.90 -11.67 5.02
CA HIS A 296 -1.85 -11.66 6.15
C HIS A 296 -2.36 -13.05 6.51
N GLN A 297 -1.92 -14.08 5.77
CA GLN A 297 -2.26 -15.49 6.02
C GLN A 297 -1.21 -16.17 6.92
N GLU A 298 0.07 -15.76 6.84
CA GLU A 298 1.17 -16.33 7.63
C GLU A 298 1.23 -15.80 9.08
N VAL A 299 0.16 -15.99 9.87
CA VAL A 299 0.23 -16.05 11.36
C VAL A 299 -0.95 -16.90 11.85
N GLU A 300 -0.86 -18.23 11.72
CA GLU A 300 -1.54 -19.11 12.67
C GLU A 300 -0.63 -19.29 13.90
N PRO A 301 -1.18 -19.44 15.12
CA PRO A 301 -0.42 -19.25 16.34
C PRO A 301 0.61 -20.36 16.58
N VAL A 302 1.84 -19.98 16.93
CA VAL A 302 2.72 -20.84 17.72
C VAL A 302 2.12 -20.92 19.11
N GLY A 303 1.45 -22.02 19.44
CA GLY A 303 1.03 -22.33 20.80
C GLY A 303 -0.26 -23.11 20.89
N GLY A 304 -0.20 -24.41 20.69
CA GLY A 304 -1.34 -25.28 20.88
C GLY A 304 -1.07 -26.75 20.63
N GLU A 305 -0.02 -27.33 21.22
CA GLU A 305 0.07 -28.78 21.47
C GLU A 305 1.32 -29.12 22.31
N ALA A 306 1.15 -29.18 23.64
CA ALA A 306 1.93 -30.03 24.54
C ALA A 306 1.40 -29.90 25.98
N ALA A 307 0.17 -30.34 26.23
CA ALA A 307 -0.32 -30.58 27.59
C ALA A 307 -1.42 -31.65 27.58
N ALA A 308 -1.12 -32.85 27.08
CA ALA A 308 -1.96 -34.03 27.26
C ALA A 308 -1.13 -35.31 27.03
N ALA A 309 -0.21 -35.62 27.95
CA ALA A 309 0.36 -36.97 28.08
C ALA A 309 0.97 -37.13 29.48
N ALA A 310 0.12 -37.11 30.51
CA ALA A 310 0.47 -37.58 31.84
C ALA A 310 -0.77 -38.16 32.52
N ALA A 311 -1.33 -39.22 31.93
CA ALA A 311 -2.27 -40.10 32.60
C ALA A 311 -2.29 -41.46 31.88
N GLY A 312 -1.82 -42.49 32.59
CA GLY A 312 -2.14 -43.89 32.31
C GLY A 312 -1.22 -44.59 31.32
N ASP A 313 -0.22 -45.29 31.83
CA ASP A 313 -0.21 -46.75 31.66
C ASP A 313 0.60 -47.36 32.80
N GLY A 314 -0.04 -48.31 33.48
CA GLY A 314 0.56 -49.14 34.50
C GLY A 314 0.59 -50.58 34.04
N GLU A 315 1.67 -51.28 34.37
CA GLU A 315 1.80 -52.74 34.47
C GLU A 315 2.85 -52.95 35.57
N ALA A 316 2.52 -53.39 36.80
CA ALA A 316 2.15 -54.74 37.22
C ALA A 316 3.19 -55.81 36.85
N GLU A 317 4.03 -56.23 37.81
CA GLU A 317 4.02 -57.61 38.35
C GLU A 317 5.11 -57.87 39.42
N ALA A 318 4.69 -58.66 40.43
CA ALA A 318 5.40 -59.62 41.30
C ALA A 318 6.75 -59.23 41.98
N GLY A 319 6.99 -59.41 43.28
CA GLY A 319 6.40 -60.31 44.28
C GLY A 319 7.40 -61.42 44.64
N GLU A 320 8.07 -61.30 45.80
CA GLU A 320 8.74 -62.35 46.62
C GLU A 320 9.37 -61.61 47.83
N GLY A 321 8.96 -61.83 49.10
CA GLY A 321 9.45 -62.88 50.03
C GLY A 321 10.92 -62.60 50.42
N GLU A 322 11.41 -62.48 51.65
CA GLU A 322 11.08 -63.03 52.97
C GLU A 322 11.95 -62.32 54.06
N THR A 323 11.38 -62.20 55.26
CA THR A 323 11.96 -62.34 56.62
C THR A 323 13.48 -62.22 56.89
N GLN A 324 13.91 -61.18 57.63
CA GLN A 324 14.31 -61.16 59.06
C GLN A 324 14.95 -59.81 59.42
#